data_AF-A0A2U1KQM7-F1
#
_entry.id   AF-A0A2U1KQM7-F1
#
_cell.length_a   1.000
_cell.length_b   1.000
_cell.length_c   1.000
_cell.angle_alpha   90.00
_cell.angle_beta   90.00
_cell.angle_gamma   90.00
#
_symmetry.space_group_name_H-M   'P 1'
#
loop_
_entity.id
_entity.type
_entity.pdbx_description
1 polymer ?
#
loop_
_entity_poly.entity_id
_entity_poly.type
_entity_poly.pdbx_seq_one_letter_code
_entity_poly.pdbx_strand_id
1 'polypeptide(L)'
;MAQQNDVNFSLKNQPAMIFLPQTTEKELQDVLAVAKHVVAVSGSAAKTIGPLIGSIDISESDKGFLFRVALSGVKKDETFKCDIRCDGTITIQGVTHSGEKKVHAHGMVFEMHTQNFGPPGDFSVSFQLGGDVDPSTLEHVLANDVLKVLSRRIQSKAHDLVLSRSFRRSCSLS
;
A
#
# COMPACT_ATOMS: atom_id res chain seq x y z
N MET A 1 -18.77 25.25 -34.01
CA MET A 1 -17.46 25.49 -33.37
C MET A 1 -17.71 25.63 -31.88
N ALA A 2 -17.57 24.56 -31.11
CA ALA A 2 -17.71 24.61 -29.65
C ALA A 2 -16.31 24.54 -29.05
N GLN A 3 -15.95 25.58 -28.31
CA GLN A 3 -14.64 25.77 -27.70
C GLN A 3 -14.35 24.67 -26.67
N GLN A 4 -13.20 24.03 -26.85
CA GLN A 4 -12.57 23.18 -25.85
C GLN A 4 -12.01 24.09 -24.76
N ASN A 5 -12.67 24.14 -23.60
CA ASN A 5 -12.14 24.82 -22.43
C ASN A 5 -11.05 23.93 -21.82
N ASP A 6 -9.79 24.19 -22.19
CA ASP A 6 -8.62 23.68 -21.47
C ASP A 6 -8.58 24.30 -20.07
N VAL A 7 -9.22 23.64 -19.11
CA VAL A 7 -9.05 23.98 -17.70
C VAL A 7 -7.69 23.44 -17.26
N ASN A 8 -6.67 24.28 -17.35
CA ASN A 8 -5.35 23.99 -16.80
C ASN A 8 -5.43 23.97 -15.26
N PHE A 9 -5.76 22.82 -14.69
CA PHE A 9 -5.64 22.58 -13.26
C PHE A 9 -4.17 22.33 -12.93
N SER A 10 -3.50 23.34 -12.36
CA SER A 10 -2.18 23.15 -11.77
C SER A 10 -2.31 22.33 -10.49
N LEU A 11 -2.29 21.00 -10.63
CA LEU A 11 -2.21 19.99 -9.56
C LEU A 11 -0.81 20.01 -8.91
N LYS A 12 -0.43 21.12 -8.29
CA LYS A 12 0.82 21.16 -7.52
C LYS A 12 0.54 20.70 -6.08
N ASN A 13 0.95 19.46 -5.82
CA ASN A 13 1.12 18.82 -4.50
C ASN A 13 -0.16 18.48 -3.70
N GLN A 14 -1.33 18.36 -4.35
CA GLN A 14 -2.55 17.88 -3.68
C GLN A 14 -2.79 16.40 -4.00
N PRO A 15 -3.16 15.56 -3.01
CA PRO A 15 -3.59 14.18 -3.28
C PRO A 15 -4.78 14.18 -4.25
N ALA A 16 -4.70 13.36 -5.30
CA ALA A 16 -5.76 13.18 -6.27
C ALA A 16 -6.17 11.71 -6.31
N MET A 17 -7.47 11.44 -6.43
CA MET A 17 -8.01 10.09 -6.57
C MET A 17 -8.44 9.87 -8.01
N ILE A 18 -7.98 8.77 -8.61
CA ILE A 18 -8.31 8.37 -9.98
C ILE A 18 -9.12 7.07 -9.90
N PHE A 19 -10.32 7.07 -10.49
CA PHE A 19 -11.17 5.89 -10.59
C PHE A 19 -11.00 5.25 -11.96
N LEU A 20 -10.57 3.99 -12.00
CA LEU A 20 -10.42 3.22 -13.23
C LEU A 20 -11.60 2.24 -13.33
N PRO A 21 -12.50 2.38 -14.33
CA PRO A 21 -13.76 1.66 -14.36
C PRO A 21 -13.60 0.15 -14.58
N GLN A 22 -12.56 -0.30 -15.30
CA GLN A 22 -12.18 -1.69 -15.49
C GLN A 22 -10.70 -1.76 -15.87
N THR A 23 -9.87 -2.30 -14.98
CA THR A 23 -8.42 -2.44 -15.19
C THR A 23 -8.04 -3.91 -15.02
N THR A 24 -7.21 -4.42 -15.93
CA THR A 24 -6.60 -5.75 -15.76
C THR A 24 -5.52 -5.70 -14.67
N GLU A 25 -5.22 -6.84 -14.04
CA GLU A 25 -4.15 -6.90 -13.04
C GLU A 25 -2.82 -6.40 -13.63
N LYS A 26 -2.54 -6.71 -14.90
CA LYS A 26 -1.35 -6.26 -15.60
C LYS A 26 -1.26 -4.73 -15.71
N GLU A 27 -2.33 -4.08 -16.17
CA GLU A 27 -2.37 -2.62 -16.28
C GLU A 27 -2.23 -1.93 -14.92
N LEU A 28 -2.78 -2.54 -13.86
CA LEU A 28 -2.61 -2.04 -12.50
C LEU A 28 -1.15 -2.09 -12.05
N GLN A 29 -0.48 -3.21 -12.30
CA GLN A 29 0.94 -3.39 -11.98
C GLN A 29 1.81 -2.43 -12.81
N ASP A 30 1.51 -2.21 -14.08
CA ASP A 30 2.24 -1.28 -14.93
C ASP A 30 2.12 0.17 -14.41
N VAL A 31 0.93 0.57 -13.94
CA VAL A 31 0.73 1.90 -13.30
C VAL A 31 1.48 2.00 -11.98
N LEU A 32 1.41 0.97 -11.13
CA LEU A 32 2.12 0.93 -9.85
C LEU A 32 3.64 1.00 -10.06
N ALA A 33 4.17 0.29 -11.05
CA ALA A 33 5.60 0.23 -11.37
C ALA A 33 6.20 1.57 -11.81
N VAL A 34 5.39 2.43 -12.43
CA VAL A 34 5.83 3.73 -12.98
C VAL A 34 5.64 4.86 -11.98
N ALA A 35 4.61 4.78 -11.13
CA ALA A 35 4.18 5.90 -10.32
C ALA A 35 4.66 5.78 -8.86
N LYS A 36 5.52 6.72 -8.45
CA LYS A 36 5.95 6.84 -7.05
C LYS A 36 4.80 7.35 -6.19
N HIS A 37 4.59 6.73 -5.03
CA HIS A 37 3.56 7.10 -4.04
C HIS A 37 2.10 6.89 -4.49
N VAL A 38 1.84 5.99 -5.44
CA VAL A 38 0.48 5.57 -5.79
C VAL A 38 0.02 4.42 -4.91
N VAL A 39 -1.22 4.51 -4.44
CA VAL A 39 -1.92 3.43 -3.74
C VAL A 39 -3.02 2.92 -4.66
N ALA A 40 -2.91 1.66 -5.05
CA ALA A 40 -3.96 0.92 -5.73
C ALA A 40 -4.88 0.27 -4.70
N VAL A 41 -6.18 0.35 -4.97
CA VAL A 41 -7.22 -0.17 -4.08
C VAL A 41 -8.25 -0.92 -4.93
N SER A 42 -8.68 -2.09 -4.48
CA SER A 42 -9.71 -2.87 -5.16
C SER A 42 -10.65 -3.59 -4.18
N GLY A 43 -11.76 -4.12 -4.70
CA GLY A 43 -12.77 -4.83 -3.91
C GLY A 43 -13.67 -3.90 -3.10
N SER A 44 -14.02 -4.29 -1.87
CA SER A 44 -14.82 -3.48 -0.94
C SER A 44 -14.17 -2.13 -0.64
N ALA A 45 -12.84 -2.07 -0.69
CA ALA A 45 -12.08 -0.84 -0.46
C ALA A 45 -12.19 0.21 -1.57
N ALA A 46 -12.55 -0.19 -2.80
CA ALA A 46 -12.69 0.72 -3.93
C ALA A 46 -14.11 1.28 -4.09
N LYS A 47 -15.06 0.86 -3.24
CA LYS A 47 -16.45 1.32 -3.32
C LYS A 47 -16.62 2.68 -2.62
N THR A 48 -17.50 3.51 -3.19
CA THR A 48 -17.64 4.94 -2.87
C THR A 48 -18.28 5.23 -1.50
N ILE A 49 -18.91 4.24 -0.87
CA ILE A 49 -19.58 4.40 0.43
C ILE A 49 -18.56 4.21 1.53
N GLY A 50 -17.90 5.28 1.97
CA GLY A 50 -16.93 5.27 3.07
C GLY A 50 -15.62 4.55 2.73
N PRO A 51 -14.47 5.23 2.70
CA PRO A 51 -13.22 4.58 2.33
C PRO A 51 -12.84 3.54 3.40
N LEU A 52 -12.65 2.28 2.97
CA LEU A 52 -12.17 1.22 3.87
C LEU A 52 -10.79 1.56 4.44
N ILE A 53 -9.97 2.15 3.57
CA ILE A 53 -8.62 2.57 3.85
C ILE A 53 -8.67 4.02 4.29
N GLY A 54 -8.29 4.28 5.53
CA GLY A 54 -8.12 5.63 6.05
C GLY A 54 -6.79 6.25 5.60
N SER A 55 -6.10 6.89 6.53
CA SER A 55 -4.77 7.45 6.28
C SER A 55 -3.73 6.35 6.04
N ILE A 56 -2.89 6.56 5.03
CA ILE A 56 -1.66 5.81 4.82
C ILE A 56 -0.48 6.75 5.07
N ASP A 57 0.36 6.39 6.05
CA ASP A 57 1.64 7.05 6.29
C ASP A 57 2.76 6.12 5.83
N ILE A 58 3.66 6.62 4.97
CA ILE A 58 4.86 5.89 4.56
C ILE A 58 6.07 6.70 5.01
N SER A 59 6.97 6.07 5.75
CA SER A 59 8.23 6.64 6.22
C SER A 59 9.39 5.79 5.72
N GLU A 60 10.37 6.45 5.13
CA GLU A 60 11.58 5.86 4.59
C GLU A 60 12.80 6.29 5.43
N SER A 61 13.71 5.35 5.68
CA SER A 61 14.99 5.58 6.33
C SER A 61 16.08 4.75 5.66
N ASP A 62 17.35 5.06 5.93
CA ASP A 62 18.51 4.31 5.40
C ASP A 62 18.45 2.81 5.72
N LYS A 63 17.81 2.47 6.85
CA LYS A 63 17.73 1.10 7.35
C LYS A 63 16.50 0.34 6.84
N GLY A 64 15.51 1.01 6.27
CA GLY A 64 14.26 0.37 5.86
C GLY A 64 13.05 1.29 5.83
N PHE A 65 11.88 0.67 5.87
CA PHE A 65 10.59 1.32 5.69
C PHE A 65 9.68 1.03 6.88
N LEU A 66 8.95 2.05 7.29
CA LEU A 66 7.84 1.94 8.23
C LEU A 66 6.60 2.50 7.54
N PHE A 67 5.52 1.75 7.52
CA PHE A 67 4.25 2.28 7.06
C PHE A 67 3.10 1.93 7.99
N ARG A 68 2.11 2.82 8.00
CA ARG A 68 0.90 2.73 8.81
C ARG A 68 -0.29 2.85 7.91
N VAL A 69 -1.20 1.88 8.00
CA VAL A 69 -2.44 1.87 7.23
C VAL A 69 -3.60 1.76 8.21
N ALA A 70 -4.48 2.76 8.21
CA ALA A 70 -5.75 2.67 8.93
C ALA A 70 -6.72 1.79 8.12
N LEU A 71 -7.11 0.64 8.69
CA LEU A 71 -7.98 -0.36 8.09
C LEU A 71 -9.20 -0.57 8.98
N SER A 72 -10.31 0.09 8.64
CA SER A 72 -11.52 0.02 9.46
C SER A 72 -12.24 -1.32 9.26
N GLY A 73 -12.55 -2.03 10.36
CA GLY A 73 -13.38 -3.24 10.30
C GLY A 73 -12.71 -4.46 9.66
N VAL A 74 -11.37 -4.45 9.62
CA VAL A 74 -10.53 -5.59 9.25
C VAL A 74 -10.13 -6.34 10.51
N LYS A 75 -10.27 -7.66 10.51
CA LYS A 75 -9.79 -8.53 11.59
C LYS A 75 -8.55 -9.29 11.12
N LYS A 76 -7.61 -9.52 12.05
CA LYS A 76 -6.46 -10.40 11.79
C LYS A 76 -6.90 -11.85 11.97
N ASP A 77 -7.44 -12.43 10.91
CA ASP A 77 -7.78 -13.86 10.80
C ASP A 77 -6.96 -14.53 9.70
N GLU A 78 -7.33 -15.76 9.30
CA GLU A 78 -6.65 -16.52 8.23
C GLU A 78 -6.81 -15.89 6.84
N THR A 79 -7.80 -15.02 6.65
CA THR A 79 -8.04 -14.33 5.38
C THR A 79 -7.15 -13.10 5.24
N PHE A 80 -6.71 -12.52 6.36
CA PHE A 80 -5.82 -11.38 6.36
C PHE A 80 -4.40 -11.77 5.94
N LYS A 81 -3.91 -11.14 4.87
CA LYS A 81 -2.56 -11.35 4.34
C LYS A 81 -1.88 -10.01 4.12
N CYS A 82 -0.60 -9.94 4.45
CA CYS A 82 0.24 -8.79 4.21
C CYS A 82 1.57 -9.31 3.67
N ASP A 83 1.77 -9.17 2.37
CA ASP A 83 2.94 -9.67 1.66
C ASP A 83 3.75 -8.52 1.08
N ILE A 84 5.06 -8.74 0.99
CA ILE A 84 6.00 -7.83 0.35
C ILE A 84 6.84 -8.61 -0.67
N ARG A 85 7.01 -8.02 -1.84
CA ARG A 85 7.87 -8.55 -2.91
C ARG A 85 9.23 -7.86 -2.88
N CYS A 86 10.25 -8.51 -3.47
CA CYS A 86 11.62 -7.98 -3.50
C CYS A 86 11.73 -6.64 -4.24
N ASP A 87 10.83 -6.40 -5.20
CA ASP A 87 10.70 -5.17 -5.99
C ASP A 87 10.08 -4.00 -5.20
N GLY A 88 9.85 -4.18 -3.89
CA GLY A 88 9.24 -3.17 -3.02
C GLY A 88 7.71 -3.11 -3.12
N THR A 89 7.06 -4.00 -3.87
CA THR A 89 5.60 -4.04 -3.97
C THR A 89 5.01 -4.68 -2.71
N ILE A 90 4.15 -3.92 -2.02
CA ILE A 90 3.39 -4.40 -0.86
C ILE A 90 1.96 -4.69 -1.30
N THR A 91 1.42 -5.79 -0.81
CA THR A 91 0.02 -6.17 -1.01
C THR A 91 -0.61 -6.57 0.32
N ILE A 92 -1.69 -5.88 0.68
CA ILE A 92 -2.50 -6.14 1.86
C ILE A 92 -3.86 -6.65 1.37
N GLN A 93 -4.25 -7.83 1.83
CA GLN A 93 -5.51 -8.47 1.47
C GLN A 93 -6.25 -8.91 2.73
N GLY A 94 -7.56 -8.98 2.63
CA GLY A 94 -8.38 -9.55 3.70
C GLY A 94 -9.85 -9.38 3.41
N VAL A 95 -10.67 -9.72 4.40
CA VAL A 95 -12.11 -9.54 4.35
C VAL A 95 -12.55 -8.52 5.38
N THR A 96 -13.52 -7.70 4.98
CA THR A 96 -14.18 -6.75 5.86
C THR A 96 -15.56 -7.25 6.21
N HIS A 97 -15.90 -7.17 7.49
CA HIS A 97 -17.22 -7.54 7.99
C HIS A 97 -18.02 -6.32 8.47
N SER A 98 -17.39 -5.14 8.48
CA SER A 98 -18.04 -3.88 8.81
C SER A 98 -18.84 -3.31 7.64
N GLY A 99 -19.80 -2.42 7.93
CA GLY A 99 -20.58 -1.71 6.91
C GLY A 99 -21.89 -2.40 6.51
N GLU A 100 -22.30 -3.43 7.24
CA GLU A 100 -23.63 -4.03 7.13
C GLU A 100 -24.72 -2.99 7.44
N LYS A 101 -25.77 -2.95 6.61
CA LYS A 101 -26.91 -2.05 6.83
C LYS A 101 -27.68 -2.40 8.11
N LYS A 102 -27.65 -3.66 8.52
CA LYS A 102 -28.35 -4.17 9.70
C LYS A 102 -27.35 -4.84 10.63
N VAL A 103 -27.30 -4.43 11.88
CA VAL A 103 -26.43 -4.99 12.91
C VAL A 103 -27.28 -5.77 13.90
N HIS A 104 -26.89 -7.01 14.18
CA HIS A 104 -27.52 -7.84 15.20
C HIS A 104 -26.75 -7.70 16.52
N ALA A 105 -27.38 -7.12 17.54
CA ALA A 105 -26.78 -6.98 18.85
C ALA A 105 -27.83 -7.21 19.94
N HIS A 106 -27.49 -8.00 20.96
CA HIS A 106 -28.38 -8.30 22.10
C HIS A 106 -29.77 -8.82 21.69
N GLY A 107 -29.85 -9.63 20.62
CA GLY A 107 -31.12 -10.16 20.10
C GLY A 107 -31.99 -9.14 19.36
N MET A 108 -31.50 -7.92 19.16
CA MET A 108 -32.18 -6.86 18.40
C MET A 108 -31.49 -6.63 17.05
N VAL A 109 -32.25 -6.11 16.10
CA VAL A 109 -31.75 -5.70 14.78
C VAL A 109 -31.74 -4.17 14.72
N PHE A 110 -30.56 -3.59 14.52
CA PHE A 110 -30.38 -2.16 14.37
C PHE A 110 -30.12 -1.83 12.89
N GLU A 111 -30.94 -0.96 12.31
CA GLU A 111 -30.71 -0.46 10.95
C GLU A 111 -29.86 0.81 11.00
N MET A 112 -28.70 0.80 10.34
CA MET A 112 -27.85 1.98 10.24
C MET A 112 -28.49 3.01 9.32
N HIS A 113 -28.81 4.19 9.87
CA HIS A 113 -29.33 5.34 9.12
C HIS A 113 -28.26 6.06 8.29
N THR A 114 -26.99 5.97 8.69
CA THR A 114 -25.85 6.50 7.93
C THR A 114 -24.84 5.38 7.70
N GLN A 115 -24.40 5.21 6.46
CA GLN A 115 -23.44 4.17 6.08
C GLN A 115 -22.09 4.84 5.78
N ASN A 116 -21.27 4.98 6.82
CA ASN A 116 -19.96 5.65 6.74
C ASN A 116 -18.81 4.67 6.44
N PHE A 117 -19.12 3.38 6.33
CA PHE A 117 -18.15 2.31 6.10
C PHE A 117 -18.43 1.60 4.77
N GLY A 118 -17.35 1.15 4.13
CA GLY A 118 -17.39 0.29 2.96
C GLY A 118 -18.26 -0.95 3.20
N PRO A 119 -18.92 -1.49 2.16
CA PRO A 119 -19.71 -2.70 2.31
C PRO A 119 -18.79 -3.88 2.65
N PRO A 120 -19.30 -4.91 3.35
CA PRO A 120 -18.54 -6.12 3.62
C PRO A 120 -18.01 -6.79 2.34
N GLY A 121 -16.89 -7.47 2.48
CA GLY A 121 -16.29 -8.29 1.42
C GLY A 121 -14.78 -8.11 1.30
N ASP A 122 -14.23 -8.84 0.33
CA ASP A 122 -12.80 -8.90 0.05
C ASP A 122 -12.25 -7.53 -0.36
N PHE A 123 -11.09 -7.19 0.19
CA PHE A 123 -10.35 -6.01 -0.22
C PHE A 123 -8.91 -6.35 -0.58
N SER A 124 -8.32 -5.52 -1.43
CA SER A 124 -6.89 -5.52 -1.69
C SER A 124 -6.37 -4.09 -1.76
N VAL A 125 -5.21 -3.86 -1.13
CA VAL A 125 -4.47 -2.61 -1.14
C VAL A 125 -3.06 -2.91 -1.61
N SER A 126 -2.58 -2.21 -2.63
CA SER A 126 -1.22 -2.38 -3.11
C SER A 126 -0.54 -1.05 -3.36
N PHE A 127 0.73 -0.94 -3.00
CA PHE A 127 1.55 0.24 -3.27
C PHE A 127 3.02 -0.16 -3.34
N GLN A 128 3.81 0.67 -4.01
CA GLN A 128 5.22 0.39 -4.24
C GLN A 128 6.12 1.27 -3.35
N LEU A 129 7.08 0.63 -2.68
CA LEU A 129 8.15 1.31 -1.95
C LEU A 129 9.29 1.73 -2.89
N GLY A 130 10.00 2.79 -2.49
CA GLY A 130 11.19 3.24 -3.21
C GLY A 130 12.39 2.32 -2.97
N GLY A 131 12.60 1.33 -3.83
CA GLY A 131 13.83 0.51 -3.86
C GLY A 131 13.68 -0.89 -3.27
N ASP A 132 14.76 -1.67 -3.34
CA ASP A 132 14.75 -3.10 -3.04
C ASP A 132 14.61 -3.39 -1.54
N VAL A 133 13.75 -4.36 -1.24
CA VAL A 133 13.36 -4.74 0.11
C VAL A 133 13.63 -6.22 0.33
N ASP A 134 14.01 -6.59 1.55
CA ASP A 134 14.17 -7.99 1.94
C ASP A 134 12.83 -8.53 2.49
N PRO A 135 12.12 -9.42 1.76
CA PRO A 135 10.83 -9.94 2.20
C PRO A 135 10.90 -10.74 3.50
N SER A 136 12.05 -11.33 3.81
CA SER A 136 12.24 -12.13 5.03
C SER A 136 12.24 -11.28 6.30
N THR A 137 12.35 -9.96 6.17
CA THR A 137 12.41 -9.01 7.28
C THR A 137 11.07 -8.32 7.56
N LEU A 138 10.00 -8.75 6.87
CA LEU A 138 8.68 -8.17 7.03
C LEU A 138 8.10 -8.50 8.41
N GLU A 139 7.86 -7.46 9.20
CA GLU A 139 7.16 -7.56 10.48
C GLU A 139 5.91 -6.69 10.43
N HIS A 140 4.75 -7.25 10.79
CA HIS A 140 3.49 -6.50 10.79
C HIS A 140 2.65 -6.76 12.04
N VAL A 141 2.02 -5.69 12.52
CA VAL A 141 1.13 -5.70 13.70
C VAL A 141 -0.14 -4.94 13.36
N LEU A 142 -1.29 -5.59 13.51
CA LEU A 142 -2.60 -4.95 13.43
C LEU A 142 -3.10 -4.68 14.85
N ALA A 143 -3.24 -3.42 15.23
CA ALA A 143 -3.75 -3.02 16.53
C ALA A 143 -4.59 -1.74 16.41
N ASN A 144 -5.76 -1.72 17.06
CA ASN A 144 -6.70 -0.59 17.05
C ASN A 144 -6.99 -0.09 15.62
N ASP A 145 -7.34 -1.01 14.72
CA ASP A 145 -7.62 -0.72 13.30
C ASP A 145 -6.46 -0.08 12.52
N VAL A 146 -5.23 -0.13 13.05
CA VAL A 146 -4.02 0.37 12.37
C VAL A 146 -3.06 -0.78 12.15
N LEU A 147 -2.79 -1.07 10.87
CA LEU A 147 -1.73 -1.97 10.46
C LEU A 147 -0.41 -1.19 10.45
N LYS A 148 0.52 -1.58 11.32
CA LYS A 148 1.90 -1.12 11.31
C LYS A 148 2.75 -2.18 10.65
N VAL A 149 3.58 -1.78 9.69
CA VAL A 149 4.47 -2.71 9.01
C VAL A 149 5.87 -2.13 8.94
N LEU A 150 6.83 -2.98 9.25
CA LEU A 150 8.26 -2.71 9.25
C LEU A 150 8.94 -3.65 8.26
N SER A 151 9.84 -3.09 7.48
CA SER A 151 10.60 -3.82 6.48
C SER A 151 12.01 -3.25 6.41
N ARG A 152 13.01 -4.11 6.16
CA ARG A 152 14.39 -3.67 5.95
C ARG A 152 14.71 -3.55 4.47
N ARG A 153 15.46 -2.50 4.15
CA ARG A 153 16.02 -2.30 2.81
C ARG A 153 17.17 -3.29 2.60
N ILE A 154 17.26 -3.89 1.42
CA ILE A 154 18.45 -4.66 1.05
C ILE A 154 19.59 -3.67 0.89
N GLN A 155 20.55 -3.70 1.80
CA GLN A 155 21.80 -2.97 1.59
C GLN A 155 22.63 -3.73 0.56
N SER A 156 22.68 -3.22 -0.67
CA SER A 156 23.68 -3.66 -1.63
C SER A 156 25.06 -3.29 -1.08
N LYS A 157 25.89 -4.30 -0.79
CA LYS A 157 27.33 -4.16 -0.48
C LYS A 157 28.14 -3.68 -1.69
N ALA A 158 27.60 -2.80 -2.53
CA ALA A 158 28.28 -2.34 -3.74
C ALA A 158 29.37 -1.31 -3.44
N HIS A 159 29.33 -0.62 -2.29
CA HIS A 159 30.31 0.43 -1.99
C HIS A 159 31.62 -0.06 -1.34
N ASP A 160 31.67 -1.30 -0.84
CA ASP A 160 32.89 -1.88 -0.21
C ASP A 160 33.72 -2.77 -1.16
N LEU A 161 33.12 -3.23 -2.26
CA LEU A 161 33.80 -4.08 -3.24
C LEU A 161 34.63 -3.29 -4.27
N VAL A 162 34.39 -1.99 -4.42
CA VAL A 162 35.19 -1.12 -5.30
C VAL A 162 36.52 -0.76 -4.64
N LEU A 163 36.55 -0.58 -3.31
CA LEU A 163 37.77 -0.29 -2.56
C LEU A 163 38.68 -1.52 -2.38
N SER A 164 38.13 -2.72 -2.19
CA SER A 164 38.94 -3.95 -2.09
C SER A 164 39.54 -4.41 -3.43
N ARG A 165 38.92 -4.07 -4.56
CA ARG A 165 39.47 -4.35 -5.90
C ARG A 165 40.54 -3.34 -6.35
N SER A 166 40.53 -2.11 -5.82
CA SER A 166 41.54 -1.10 -6.14
C SER A 166 42.88 -1.34 -5.41
N PHE A 167 42.87 -1.98 -4.23
CA PHE A 167 44.09 -2.16 -3.42
C PHE A 167 44.93 -3.40 -3.74
N ARG A 168 44.44 -4.33 -4.59
CA ARG A 168 45.22 -5.50 -5.05
C ARG A 168 46.05 -5.28 -6.32
N ARG A 169 46.34 -4.03 -6.70
CA ARG A 169 47.16 -3.72 -7.90
C ARG A 169 48.50 -3.01 -7.63
N SER A 170 49.00 -3.02 -6.40
CA SER A 170 50.32 -2.46 -6.09
C SER A 170 51.12 -3.38 -5.16
N CYS A 171 51.68 -4.46 -5.72
CA CYS A 171 52.90 -5.11 -5.21
C CYS A 171 53.27 -6.28 -6.15
N SER A 172 54.01 -5.97 -7.23
CA SER A 172 54.94 -6.90 -7.89
C SER A 172 55.61 -6.23 -9.09
N LEU A 173 56.50 -5.28 -8.81
CA LEU A 173 57.61 -4.95 -9.71
C LEU A 173 58.74 -4.34 -8.87
N SER A 174 59.66 -5.20 -8.47
CA SER A 174 61.12 -5.02 -8.41
C SER A 174 61.76 -6.24 -7.75
#